data_AF-T0YBX4-F1
#
_entry.id   AF-T0YBX4-F1
#
_cell.length_a   1.000
_cell.length_b   1.000
_cell.length_c   1.000
_cell.angle_alpha   90.00
_cell.angle_beta   90.00
_cell.angle_gamma   90.00
#
_symmetry.space_group_name_H-M   'P 1'
#
loop_
_entity.id
_entity.type
_entity.pdbx_description
1 polymer ?
#
loop_
_entity_poly.entity_id
_entity_poly.type
_entity_poly.pdbx_seq_one_letter_code
_entity_poly.pdbx_strand_id
1 'polypeptide(L)'
;MNMDDSGSLERKMSKSDPGSGIPIPSSRELIEERLQKAFCPAKEVAGNPVLELARYVVLPWEGRLKVPRPARFGGDLDLPTEEALLTTWQSGVLHPVDLKKAVTEALDLIISPLRSSHPG
;
A
#
# COMPACT_ATOMS: atom_id res chain seq x y z
N MET A 1 32.96 27.25 -7.74
CA MET A 1 31.84 27.31 -8.71
C MET A 1 31.13 25.96 -8.70
N ASN A 2 29.80 26.01 -8.70
CA ASN A 2 28.77 24.96 -8.84
C ASN A 2 29.06 23.89 -9.93
N MET A 3 28.37 22.74 -10.06
CA MET A 3 26.93 22.41 -10.01
C MET A 3 26.80 20.88 -9.77
N ASP A 4 25.98 20.41 -8.84
CA ASP A 4 24.61 19.86 -9.07
C ASP A 4 24.57 18.58 -9.93
N ASP A 5 24.29 17.43 -9.32
CA ASP A 5 23.61 16.30 -9.98
C ASP A 5 22.75 15.55 -8.96
N SER A 6 21.55 16.12 -8.77
CA SER A 6 20.25 15.46 -8.69
C SER A 6 20.19 13.98 -8.30
N GLY A 7 19.41 13.71 -7.24
CA GLY A 7 19.14 12.39 -6.71
C GLY A 7 18.52 11.41 -7.71
N SER A 8 19.17 10.26 -7.87
CA SER A 8 18.52 9.05 -8.34
C SER A 8 17.98 8.30 -7.11
N LEU A 9 16.75 8.59 -6.71
CA LEU A 9 15.96 7.72 -5.82
C LEU A 9 15.44 6.52 -6.62
N GLU A 10 16.36 5.81 -7.28
CA GLU A 10 16.12 4.45 -7.75
C GLU A 10 16.08 3.55 -6.51
N ARG A 11 14.96 3.56 -5.78
CA ARG A 11 14.59 2.42 -4.94
C ARG A 11 14.15 1.29 -5.86
N LYS A 12 15.12 0.79 -6.63
CA LYS A 12 15.11 -0.54 -7.22
C LYS A 12 14.69 -1.46 -6.09
N MET A 13 13.64 -2.25 -6.31
CA MET A 13 13.32 -3.37 -5.42
C MET A 13 14.50 -4.34 -5.50
N SER A 14 15.56 -4.06 -4.74
CA SER A 14 16.71 -4.92 -4.60
C SER A 14 16.24 -6.12 -3.80
N LYS A 15 16.37 -7.30 -4.42
CA LYS A 15 16.17 -8.63 -3.82
C LYS A 15 17.09 -8.92 -2.59
N SER A 16 17.67 -7.90 -1.97
CA SER A 16 18.74 -8.01 -0.97
C SER A 16 18.33 -7.56 0.43
N ASP A 17 17.12 -7.02 0.63
CA ASP A 17 16.57 -6.83 1.98
C ASP A 17 15.47 -7.86 2.23
N PRO A 18 15.72 -8.90 3.05
CA PRO A 18 14.72 -9.92 3.37
C PRO A 18 13.50 -9.35 4.12
N GLY A 19 13.52 -8.05 4.45
CA GLY A 19 12.45 -7.32 5.10
C GLY A 19 11.54 -6.48 4.17
N SER A 20 11.90 -6.28 2.91
CA SER A 20 11.24 -5.30 2.02
C SER A 20 10.09 -5.88 1.17
N GLY A 21 10.09 -7.20 0.94
CA GLY A 21 9.05 -7.88 0.17
C GLY A 21 7.96 -8.53 1.03
N ILE A 22 6.74 -8.58 0.51
CA ILE A 22 5.66 -9.44 1.03
C ILE A 22 5.68 -10.73 0.18
N PRO A 23 6.26 -11.85 0.68
CA PRO A 23 6.24 -13.11 -0.06
C PRO A 23 4.80 -13.61 -0.24
N ILE A 24 4.51 -14.34 -1.31
CA ILE A 24 3.20 -14.98 -1.54
C ILE A 24 3.47 -16.48 -1.39
N PRO A 25 3.27 -17.09 -0.21
CA PRO A 25 2.17 -16.85 0.73
C PRO A 25 2.60 -16.23 2.08
N SER A 26 2.35 -14.93 2.28
CA SER A 26 2.51 -14.26 3.59
C SER A 26 1.26 -14.42 4.42
N SER A 27 1.38 -14.69 5.72
CA SER A 27 0.30 -14.58 6.72
C SER A 27 -0.18 -13.13 6.90
N ARG A 28 -1.41 -12.94 7.39
CA ARG A 28 -1.97 -11.60 7.65
C ARG A 28 -1.06 -10.76 8.55
N GLU A 29 -0.53 -11.39 9.60
CA GLU A 29 0.40 -10.78 10.55
C GLU A 29 1.68 -10.28 9.88
N LEU A 30 2.22 -11.06 8.92
CA LEU A 30 3.41 -10.67 8.17
C LEU A 30 3.11 -9.50 7.22
N ILE A 31 1.97 -9.52 6.54
CA ILE A 31 1.53 -8.40 5.69
C ILE A 31 1.41 -7.12 6.52
N GLU A 32 0.74 -7.22 7.68
CA GLU A 32 0.55 -6.08 8.58
C GLU A 32 1.89 -5.55 9.10
N GLU A 33 2.79 -6.42 9.57
CA GLU A 33 4.10 -6.02 10.05
C GLU A 33 4.90 -5.27 8.98
N ARG A 34 4.88 -5.78 7.74
CA ARG A 34 5.56 -5.17 6.59
C ARG A 34 4.97 -3.82 6.23
N LEU A 35 3.65 -3.68 6.14
CA LEU A 35 3.01 -2.40 5.82
C LEU A 35 3.14 -1.38 6.96
N GLN A 36 3.13 -1.81 8.22
CA GLN A 36 3.39 -0.92 9.35
C GLN A 36 4.80 -0.31 9.24
N LYS A 37 5.81 -1.12 8.92
CA LYS A 37 7.21 -0.67 8.72
C LYS A 37 7.44 0.04 7.38
N ALA A 38 6.53 -0.10 6.41
CA ALA A 38 6.68 0.47 5.09
C ALA A 38 6.70 2.01 5.13
N PHE A 39 7.54 2.59 4.28
CA PHE A 39 7.60 4.02 4.03
C PHE A 39 6.27 4.49 3.42
N CYS A 40 5.62 5.47 4.06
CA CYS A 40 4.31 5.97 3.62
C CYS A 40 4.15 7.45 4.02
N PRO A 41 4.93 8.35 3.40
CA PRO A 41 4.85 9.78 3.66
C PRO A 41 3.48 10.33 3.24
N ALA A 42 2.82 11.08 4.12
CA ALA A 42 1.49 11.63 3.84
C ALA A 42 1.50 12.55 2.61
N LYS A 43 0.47 12.43 1.76
CA LYS A 43 0.28 13.23 0.52
C LYS A 43 1.35 13.05 -0.57
N GLU A 44 2.42 12.31 -0.30
CA GLU A 44 3.45 12.00 -1.29
C GLU A 44 3.07 10.77 -2.10
N VAL A 45 3.14 10.90 -3.43
CA VAL A 45 2.82 9.81 -4.37
C VAL A 45 4.08 9.07 -4.83
N ALA A 46 5.15 9.82 -5.12
CA ALA A 46 6.39 9.24 -5.63
C ALA A 46 7.15 8.48 -4.53
N GLY A 47 7.57 7.25 -4.83
CA GLY A 47 8.37 6.44 -3.90
C GLY A 47 7.61 5.96 -2.65
N ASN A 48 6.27 5.96 -2.68
CA ASN A 48 5.43 5.45 -1.61
C ASN A 48 4.99 4.00 -1.89
N PRO A 49 5.68 2.99 -1.34
CA PRO A 49 5.39 1.59 -1.63
C PRO A 49 3.97 1.17 -1.24
N VAL A 50 3.39 1.75 -0.18
CA VAL A 50 2.02 1.41 0.24
C VAL A 50 1.00 1.90 -0.78
N LEU A 51 1.20 3.11 -1.30
CA LEU A 51 0.35 3.67 -2.34
C LEU A 51 0.52 2.91 -3.66
N GLU A 52 1.73 2.48 -4.00
CA GLU A 52 1.99 1.65 -5.17
C GLU A 52 1.29 0.29 -5.08
N LEU A 53 1.29 -0.36 -3.90
CA LEU A 53 0.52 -1.58 -3.68
C LEU A 53 -0.98 -1.36 -3.86
N ALA A 54 -1.52 -0.25 -3.36
CA ALA A 54 -2.91 0.10 -3.57
C ALA A 54 -3.22 0.26 -5.08
N ARG A 55 -2.36 0.96 -5.81
CA ARG A 55 -2.55 1.28 -7.23
C ARG A 55 -2.39 0.09 -8.17
N TYR A 56 -1.34 -0.70 -7.97
CA TYR A 56 -0.92 -1.74 -8.92
C TYR A 56 -1.32 -3.15 -8.51
N VAL A 57 -1.71 -3.37 -7.26
CA VAL A 57 -2.14 -4.69 -6.77
C VAL A 57 -3.60 -4.67 -6.35
N VAL A 58 -3.98 -3.79 -5.43
CA VAL A 58 -5.35 -3.79 -4.88
C VAL A 58 -6.38 -3.34 -5.92
N LEU A 59 -6.18 -2.17 -6.56
CA LEU A 59 -7.15 -1.66 -7.53
C LEU A 59 -7.38 -2.62 -8.72
N PRO A 60 -6.37 -3.22 -9.35
CA PRO A 60 -6.60 -4.14 -10.47
C PRO A 60 -7.27 -5.46 -10.06
N TRP A 61 -7.08 -5.90 -8.81
CA TRP A 61 -7.59 -7.18 -8.34
C TRP A 61 -9.00 -7.08 -7.74
N GLU A 62 -9.22 -6.07 -6.89
CA GLU A 62 -10.51 -5.85 -6.20
C GLU A 62 -11.43 -4.88 -6.96
N GLY A 63 -10.90 -4.15 -7.95
CA GLY A 63 -11.62 -3.11 -8.69
C GLY A 63 -11.85 -1.81 -7.91
N ARG A 64 -11.46 -1.76 -6.63
CA ARG A 64 -11.59 -0.59 -5.74
C ARG A 64 -10.78 -0.78 -4.47
N LEU A 65 -10.41 0.32 -3.81
CA LEU A 65 -9.86 0.32 -2.46
C LEU A 65 -10.95 0.76 -1.47
N LYS A 66 -11.29 -0.12 -0.53
CA LYS A 66 -12.19 0.18 0.58
C LYS A 66 -11.39 0.57 1.81
N VAL A 67 -11.72 1.72 2.40
CA VAL A 67 -11.07 2.22 3.62
C VAL A 67 -12.15 2.37 4.70
N PRO A 68 -12.39 1.32 5.51
CA PRO A 68 -13.34 1.39 6.59
C PRO A 68 -12.78 2.25 7.73
N ARG A 69 -13.43 3.37 8.02
CA ARG A 69 -13.01 4.30 9.09
C ARG A 69 -14.23 4.92 9.76
N PRO A 70 -14.19 5.09 11.10
CA PRO A 70 -15.36 5.57 11.82
C PRO A 70 -15.71 7.00 11.39
N ALA A 71 -17.00 7.35 11.47
CA ALA A 71 -17.53 8.65 11.02
C ALA A 71 -16.76 9.86 11.58
N ARG A 72 -16.26 9.77 12.82
CA ARG A 72 -15.43 10.80 13.47
C ARG A 72 -14.12 11.13 12.74
N PHE A 73 -13.62 10.25 11.87
CA PHE A 73 -12.40 10.41 11.07
C PHE A 73 -12.71 10.59 9.58
N GLY A 74 -13.95 10.98 9.23
CA GLY A 74 -14.35 11.27 7.86
C GLY A 74 -15.14 10.17 7.14
N GLY A 75 -15.55 9.11 7.86
CA GLY A 75 -16.45 8.05 7.37
C GLY A 75 -15.84 7.14 6.31
N ASP A 76 -16.44 5.99 6.04
CA ASP A 76 -15.89 5.00 5.10
C ASP A 76 -15.61 5.61 3.71
N LEU A 77 -14.46 5.29 3.13
CA LEU A 77 -14.12 5.68 1.76
C LEU A 77 -14.16 4.47 0.83
N ASP A 78 -14.76 4.67 -0.34
CA ASP A 78 -14.70 3.72 -1.46
C ASP A 78 -14.03 4.43 -2.63
N LEU A 79 -12.87 3.92 -3.04
CA LEU A 79 -11.99 4.53 -4.05
C LEU A 79 -11.92 3.58 -5.25
N PRO A 80 -12.82 3.72 -6.24
CA PRO A 80 -12.94 2.76 -7.35
C PRO A 80 -11.91 2.94 -8.45
N THR A 81 -11.22 4.07 -8.51
CA THR A 81 -10.24 4.37 -9.55
C THR A 81 -8.94 4.88 -8.95
N GLU A 82 -7.86 4.76 -9.74
CA GLU A 82 -6.56 5.32 -9.36
C GLU A 82 -6.66 6.84 -9.14
N GLU A 83 -7.40 7.55 -10.00
CA GLU A 83 -7.62 8.98 -9.86
C GLU A 83 -8.28 9.32 -8.52
N ALA A 84 -9.35 8.60 -8.15
CA ALA A 84 -10.01 8.80 -6.86
C ALA A 84 -9.04 8.57 -5.69
N LEU A 85 -8.21 7.53 -5.76
CA LEU A 85 -7.20 7.23 -4.75
C LEU A 85 -6.15 8.35 -4.65
N LEU A 86 -5.57 8.78 -5.77
CA LEU A 86 -4.53 9.80 -5.80
C LEU A 86 -5.04 11.16 -5.32
N THR A 87 -6.24 11.58 -5.76
CA THR A 87 -6.84 12.83 -5.31
C THR A 87 -7.15 12.82 -3.82
N THR A 88 -7.72 11.72 -3.31
CA THR A 88 -8.03 11.57 -1.87
C THR A 88 -6.76 11.52 -1.01
N TRP A 89 -5.69 10.93 -1.53
CA TRP A 89 -4.38 10.89 -0.87
C TRP A 89 -3.71 12.27 -0.84
N GLN A 90 -3.61 12.95 -1.98
CA GLN A 90 -2.95 14.25 -2.11
C GLN A 90 -3.70 15.37 -1.36
N SER A 91 -5.03 15.31 -1.33
CA SER A 91 -5.84 16.24 -0.52
C SER A 91 -5.62 16.05 0.99
N GLY A 92 -5.10 14.89 1.42
CA GLY A 92 -4.93 14.54 2.84
C GLY A 92 -6.21 14.06 3.51
N VAL A 93 -7.25 13.78 2.73
CA VAL A 93 -8.48 13.16 3.26
C VAL A 93 -8.16 11.75 3.76
N LEU A 94 -7.31 11.00 3.06
CA LEU A 94 -6.85 9.67 3.46
C LEU A 94 -5.55 9.76 4.26
N HIS A 95 -5.54 9.21 5.48
CA HIS A 95 -4.37 9.20 6.34
C HIS A 95 -3.47 7.96 6.06
N PRO A 96 -2.14 8.04 6.27
CA PRO A 96 -1.24 6.90 6.07
C PRO A 96 -1.61 5.64 6.87
N VAL A 97 -2.11 5.81 8.09
CA VAL A 97 -2.52 4.68 8.94
C VAL A 97 -3.72 3.95 8.33
N ASP A 98 -4.71 4.72 7.84
CA ASP A 98 -5.90 4.16 7.20
C ASP A 98 -5.56 3.50 5.86
N LEU A 99 -4.67 4.11 5.06
CA LEU A 99 -4.19 3.51 3.81
C LEU A 99 -3.47 2.19 4.07
N LYS A 100 -2.53 2.15 5.03
CA LYS A 100 -1.82 0.92 5.41
C LYS A 100 -2.79 -0.18 5.81
N LYS A 101 -3.77 0.15 6.65
CA LYS A 101 -4.77 -0.82 7.10
C LYS A 101 -5.63 -1.34 5.95
N ALA A 102 -6.15 -0.45 5.10
CA ALA A 102 -6.96 -0.81 3.95
C ALA A 102 -6.21 -1.72 2.97
N VAL A 103 -4.95 -1.40 2.67
CA VAL A 103 -4.10 -2.23 1.80
C VAL A 103 -3.80 -3.58 2.46
N THR A 104 -3.54 -3.62 3.78
CA THR A 104 -3.36 -4.90 4.51
C THR A 104 -4.58 -5.80 4.35
N GLU A 105 -5.78 -5.27 4.56
CA GLU A 105 -7.02 -6.07 4.45
C GLU A 105 -7.26 -6.54 3.02
N ALA A 106 -7.07 -5.68 2.02
CA ALA A 106 -7.20 -6.06 0.63
C ALA A 106 -6.18 -7.13 0.21
N LEU A 107 -4.91 -6.96 0.59
CA LEU A 107 -3.86 -7.96 0.32
C LEU A 107 -4.15 -9.29 1.02
N ASP A 108 -4.66 -9.27 2.25
CA ASP A 108 -5.04 -10.50 2.95
C ASP A 108 -6.16 -11.23 2.21
N LEU A 109 -7.17 -10.52 1.69
CA LEU A 109 -8.23 -11.10 0.87
C LEU A 109 -7.71 -11.71 -0.44
N ILE A 110 -6.79 -11.01 -1.11
CA ILE A 110 -6.16 -11.47 -2.37
C ILE A 110 -5.29 -12.72 -2.13
N ILE A 111 -4.53 -12.75 -1.03
CA ILE A 111 -3.56 -13.81 -0.73
C ILE A 111 -4.19 -15.00 0.00
N SER A 112 -5.27 -14.78 0.77
CA SER A 112 -5.99 -15.82 1.53
C SER A 112 -6.30 -17.09 0.71
N PRO A 113 -6.87 -17.04 -0.51
CA PRO A 113 -7.14 -18.25 -1.29
C PRO A 113 -5.86 -19.02 -1.65
N LEU A 114 -4.72 -18.35 -1.80
CA LEU A 114 -3.43 -18.98 -2.12
C LEU A 114 -2.81 -19.70 -0.91
N ARG A 115 -3.14 -19.28 0.32
CA ARG A 115 -2.72 -19.97 1.55
C ARG A 115 -3.39 -21.32 1.70
N SER A 116 -4.65 -21.43 1.29
CA SER A 116 -5.43 -22.66 1.44
C SER A 116 -5.06 -23.74 0.42
N SER A 117 -4.40 -23.39 -0.69
CA SER A 117 -3.99 -24.33 -1.74
C SER A 117 -2.68 -25.08 -1.48
N HIS A 118 -2.07 -24.94 -0.30
CA HIS A 118 -0.90 -25.72 0.12
C HIS A 118 -1.20 -26.42 1.45
N PRO A 119 -1.91 -27.58 1.46
CA PRO A 119 -1.66 -28.56 2.51
C PRO A 119 -0.18 -28.94 2.41
N GLY A 120 0.54 -28.90 3.53
CA GLY A 120 2.00 -29.01 3.58
C GLY A 120 2.60 -30.31 3.05
#